data_AF-A0A841Z384-F1
#
_entry.id   AF-A0A841Z384-F1
#
_cell.length_a   1.000
_cell.length_b   1.000
_cell.length_c   1.000
_cell.angle_alpha   90.00
_cell.angle_beta   90.00
_cell.angle_gamma   90.00
#
_symmetry.space_group_name_H-M   'P 1'
#
loop_
_entity.id
_entity.type
_entity.pdbx_description
1 polymer ?
#
loop_
_entity_poly.entity_id
_entity_poly.type
_entity_poly.pdbx_seq_one_letter_code
_entity_poly.pdbx_strand_id
1 'polypeptide(L)'
;MGESLDVVYQGLANLKNGFKPVPGKLYVTQDYLIHKPNDYFSEDVMIPFEDVARIEGVMTKILGRDMLSNLLEVETKEGHTFQFVINKQKKWLAALERVLTERGEAVKLVQAK
;
A
#
# COMPACT_ATOMS: atom_id res chain seq x y z
N MET A 1 1.45 27.54 -1.34
CA MET A 1 2.59 27.00 -0.57
C MET A 1 2.31 25.52 -0.41
N GLY A 2 2.93 24.68 -1.25
CA GLY A 2 2.69 23.24 -1.20
C GLY A 2 3.62 22.63 -0.16
N GLU A 3 3.08 22.11 0.93
CA GLU A 3 3.85 21.26 1.83
C GLU A 3 4.39 20.09 1.01
N SER A 4 5.72 19.95 0.98
CA SER A 4 6.34 18.73 0.46
C SER A 4 5.96 17.62 1.42
N LEU A 5 5.11 16.69 0.98
CA LEU A 5 4.91 15.44 1.70
C LEU A 5 6.29 14.78 1.87
N ASP A 6 6.72 14.54 3.10
CA ASP A 6 7.96 13.82 3.37
C ASP A 6 7.76 12.35 2.99
N VAL A 7 8.16 12.02 1.77
CA VAL A 7 8.02 10.68 1.18
C VAL A 7 9.18 9.81 1.64
N VAL A 8 8.87 8.78 2.42
CA VAL A 8 9.80 7.74 2.86
C VAL A 8 10.11 6.77 1.71
N TYR A 9 9.09 6.40 0.95
CA TYR A 9 9.24 5.54 -0.23
C TYR A 9 8.13 5.78 -1.24
N GLN A 10 8.44 5.61 -2.53
CA GLN A 10 7.44 5.70 -3.59
C GLN A 10 7.79 4.78 -4.76
N GLY A 11 6.78 4.47 -5.57
CA GLY A 11 6.95 3.69 -6.78
C GLY A 11 5.65 3.47 -7.54
N LEU A 12 5.75 2.84 -8.71
CA LEU A 12 4.58 2.43 -9.48
C LEU A 12 3.76 1.43 -8.68
N ALA A 13 2.46 1.69 -8.63
CA ALA A 13 1.48 0.87 -7.96
C ALA A 13 0.13 1.07 -8.64
N ASN A 14 -0.58 -0.02 -8.93
CA ASN A 14 -1.93 0.09 -9.46
C ASN A 14 -2.92 -0.35 -8.39
N LEU A 15 -3.89 0.50 -8.07
CA LEU A 15 -5.00 0.12 -7.20
C LEU A 15 -5.89 -0.88 -7.93
N LYS A 16 -6.12 -2.04 -7.32
CA LYS A 16 -7.03 -3.05 -7.85
C LYS A 16 -8.47 -2.64 -7.52
N ASN A 17 -9.24 -2.24 -8.53
CA ASN A 17 -10.64 -1.84 -8.39
C ASN A 17 -11.53 -2.71 -9.30
N GLY A 18 -11.97 -3.86 -8.79
CA GLY A 18 -12.76 -4.82 -9.56
C GLY A 18 -11.98 -5.35 -10.78
N PHE A 19 -12.56 -5.22 -11.98
CA PHE A 19 -12.01 -5.82 -13.22
C PHE A 19 -10.86 -5.03 -13.84
N LYS A 20 -10.78 -3.70 -13.63
CA LYS A 20 -9.72 -2.86 -14.21
C LYS A 20 -8.89 -2.22 -13.10
N PRO A 21 -7.57 -2.44 -13.06
CA PRO A 21 -6.72 -1.73 -12.12
C PRO A 21 -6.64 -0.25 -12.51
N VAL A 22 -6.62 0.63 -11.51
CA VAL A 22 -6.38 2.07 -11.64
C VAL A 22 -4.86 2.28 -11.59
N PRO A 23 -4.19 2.65 -12.69
CA PRO A 23 -2.74 2.79 -12.70
C PRO A 23 -2.29 4.06 -12.00
N GLY A 24 -1.18 4.00 -11.27
CA GLY A 24 -0.69 5.15 -10.52
C GLY A 24 0.67 4.96 -9.86
N LYS A 25 0.90 5.80 -8.86
CA LYS A 25 2.04 5.72 -7.93
C LYS A 25 1.53 5.66 -6.51
N LEU A 26 2.19 4.84 -5.69
CA LEU A 26 1.95 4.77 -4.25
C LEU A 26 3.10 5.49 -3.53
N TYR A 27 2.77 6.16 -2.45
CA TYR A 27 3.67 6.94 -1.63
C TYR A 27 3.48 6.54 -0.17
N VAL A 28 4.57 6.12 0.46
CA VAL A 28 4.67 5.93 1.90
C VAL A 28 5.23 7.23 2.47
N THR A 29 4.46 7.89 3.33
CA THR A 29 4.92 9.05 4.11
C THR A 29 5.02 8.66 5.58
N GLN A 30 5.21 9.62 6.49
CA GLN A 30 5.16 9.31 7.92
C GLN A 30 3.74 9.06 8.44
N ASP A 31 2.73 9.70 7.83
CA ASP A 31 1.36 9.68 8.36
C ASP A 31 0.35 8.96 7.45
N TYR A 32 0.66 8.86 6.17
CA TYR A 32 -0.25 8.33 5.16
C TYR A 32 0.41 7.33 4.22
N LEU A 33 -0.41 6.41 3.74
CA LEU A 33 -0.22 5.71 2.48
C LEU A 33 -1.10 6.35 1.41
N ILE A 34 -0.48 6.89 0.35
CA ILE A 34 -1.19 7.69 -0.66
C ILE A 34 -1.01 7.04 -2.02
N HIS A 35 -2.11 6.68 -2.68
CA HIS A 35 -2.10 6.30 -4.09
C HIS A 35 -2.58 7.48 -4.93
N LYS A 36 -1.73 7.94 -5.85
CA LYS A 36 -2.08 8.93 -6.86
C LYS A 36 -2.23 8.25 -8.21
N PRO A 37 -3.44 8.23 -8.81
CA PRO A 37 -3.60 7.74 -10.16
C PRO A 37 -2.83 8.55 -11.20
N ASN A 38 -2.70 8.02 -12.41
CA ASN A 38 -2.31 8.82 -13.57
C ASN A 38 -3.43 9.77 -14.01
N ASP A 39 -3.11 10.73 -14.88
CA ASP A 39 -3.99 11.85 -15.29
C ASP A 39 -5.36 11.43 -15.88
N TYR A 40 -5.56 10.15 -16.20
CA TYR A 40 -6.83 9.63 -16.71
C TYR A 40 -7.82 9.25 -15.60
N PHE A 41 -7.40 9.22 -14.33
CA PHE A 41 -8.28 8.93 -13.19
C PHE A 41 -8.13 10.04 -12.14
N SER A 42 -9.23 10.38 -11.46
CA SER A 42 -9.36 11.65 -10.74
C SER A 42 -9.18 11.57 -9.23
N GLU A 43 -9.25 10.39 -8.62
CA GLU A 43 -9.33 10.27 -7.17
C GLU A 43 -8.08 9.63 -6.58
N ASP A 44 -7.32 10.46 -5.84
CA ASP A 44 -6.30 10.01 -4.92
C ASP A 44 -6.95 9.15 -3.83
N VAL A 45 -6.29 8.06 -3.43
CA VAL A 45 -6.62 7.33 -2.22
C VAL A 45 -5.60 7.71 -1.16
N MET A 46 -6.06 8.31 -0.06
CA MET A 46 -5.22 8.67 1.07
C MET A 46 -5.68 7.87 2.28
N ILE A 47 -4.80 7.00 2.79
CA ILE A 47 -5.09 6.15 3.95
C ILE A 47 -4.19 6.61 5.10
N PRO A 48 -4.74 7.29 6.13
CA PRO A 48 -3.99 7.59 7.34
C PRO A 48 -3.54 6.30 8.00
N PHE A 49 -2.30 6.22 8.49
CA PHE A 49 -1.85 5.02 9.21
C PHE A 49 -2.66 4.79 10.48
N GLU A 50 -3.22 5.83 11.09
CA GLU A 50 -4.14 5.69 12.22
C GLU A 50 -5.39 4.89 11.86
N ASP A 51 -5.86 4.91 10.62
CA ASP A 51 -7.04 4.16 10.16
C ASP A 51 -6.70 2.74 9.70
N VAL A 52 -5.42 2.43 9.57
CA VAL A 52 -4.95 1.09 9.19
C VAL A 52 -5.08 0.13 10.36
N ALA A 53 -5.75 -1.00 10.12
CA ALA A 53 -5.78 -2.15 11.01
C ALA A 53 -4.65 -3.14 10.70
N ARG A 54 -4.40 -3.39 9.41
CA ARG A 54 -3.48 -4.45 8.96
C ARG A 54 -2.85 -4.13 7.60
N ILE A 55 -1.58 -4.46 7.44
CA ILE A 55 -0.83 -4.39 6.17
C ILE A 55 -0.14 -5.72 5.93
N GLU A 56 -0.24 -6.25 4.72
CA GLU A 56 0.39 -7.51 4.33
C GLU A 56 0.92 -7.49 2.90
N GLY A 57 2.06 -8.16 2.69
CA GLY A 57 2.51 -8.55 1.35
C GLY A 57 1.85 -9.85 0.93
N VAL A 58 0.96 -9.80 -0.06
CA VAL A 58 0.21 -10.96 -0.54
C VAL A 58 0.77 -11.44 -1.89
N MET A 59 0.66 -12.73 -2.18
CA MET A 59 0.97 -13.28 -3.49
C MET A 59 -0.26 -13.26 -4.40
N THR A 60 -0.09 -12.83 -5.65
CA THR A 60 -1.12 -13.07 -6.67
C THR A 60 -1.22 -14.58 -6.91
N LYS A 61 -2.44 -15.09 -6.78
CA LYS A 61 -2.80 -16.47 -7.12
C LYS A 61 -3.25 -16.56 -8.57
N ILE A 62 -2.68 -17.51 -9.32
CA ILE A 62 -3.14 -17.87 -10.66
C ILE A 62 -3.55 -19.33 -10.62
N LEU A 63 -4.81 -19.62 -10.98
CA LEU A 63 -5.39 -20.97 -10.88
C LEU A 63 -5.20 -21.61 -9.48
N GLY A 64 -5.33 -20.80 -8.43
CA GLY A 64 -5.22 -21.25 -7.04
C GLY A 64 -3.79 -21.44 -6.51
N ARG A 65 -2.75 -21.22 -7.33
CA ARG A 65 -1.34 -21.32 -6.90
C ARG A 65 -0.72 -19.94 -6.73
N ASP A 66 0.10 -19.78 -5.70
CA ASP A 66 0.87 -18.56 -5.48
C ASP A 66 1.95 -18.40 -6.54
N MET A 67 1.93 -17.28 -7.28
CA MET A 67 2.83 -17.09 -8.43
C MET A 67 3.72 -15.87 -8.31
N LEU A 68 3.20 -14.75 -7.81
CA LEU A 68 3.91 -13.46 -7.84
C LEU A 68 3.75 -12.71 -6.52
N SER A 69 4.86 -12.35 -5.89
CA SER A 69 4.91 -11.45 -4.72
C SER A 69 4.80 -10.00 -5.19
N ASN A 70 3.57 -9.57 -5.50
CA ASN A 70 3.30 -8.30 -6.15
C ASN A 70 2.04 -7.58 -5.62
N LEU A 71 1.47 -8.00 -4.50
CA LEU A 71 0.33 -7.32 -3.90
C LEU A 71 0.70 -6.72 -2.55
N LEU A 72 0.36 -5.46 -2.33
CA LEU A 72 0.29 -4.88 -0.99
C LEU A 72 -1.19 -4.77 -0.62
N GLU A 73 -1.58 -5.46 0.43
CA GLU A 73 -2.94 -5.39 0.97
C GLU A 73 -2.95 -4.51 2.21
N VAL A 74 -3.94 -3.63 2.31
CA VAL A 74 -4.15 -2.71 3.43
C VAL A 74 -5.60 -2.81 3.86
N GLU A 75 -5.82 -3.24 5.08
CA GLU A 75 -7.14 -3.30 5.72
C GLU A 75 -7.27 -2.12 6.70
N THR A 76 -8.38 -1.41 6.60
CA THR A 76 -8.72 -0.31 7.50
C THR A 76 -9.50 -0.83 8.72
N LYS A 77 -9.52 -0.05 9.80
CA LYS A 77 -10.31 -0.35 11.01
C LYS A 77 -11.81 -0.46 10.75
N GLU A 78 -12.30 0.14 9.67
CA GLU A 78 -13.70 0.05 9.23
C GLU A 78 -14.00 -1.19 8.37
N GLY A 79 -13.00 -2.02 8.08
CA GLY A 79 -13.15 -3.25 7.30
C GLY A 79 -13.02 -3.07 5.79
N HIS A 80 -12.64 -1.88 5.30
CA HIS A 80 -12.30 -1.70 3.88
C HIS A 80 -10.92 -2.28 3.58
N THR A 81 -10.79 -3.02 2.48
CA THR A 81 -9.53 -3.57 1.99
C THR A 81 -9.11 -2.92 0.68
N PHE A 82 -7.89 -2.39 0.65
CA PHE A 82 -7.24 -1.90 -0.56
C PHE A 82 -6.15 -2.88 -1.00
N GLN A 83 -6.10 -3.20 -2.29
CA GLN A 83 -5.03 -4.01 -2.86
C GLN A 83 -4.28 -3.20 -3.92
N PHE A 84 -2.97 -3.05 -3.74
CA PHE A 84 -2.09 -2.39 -4.69
C PHE A 84 -1.20 -3.41 -5.38
N VAL A 85 -1.26 -3.45 -6.72
CA VAL A 85 -0.32 -4.22 -7.53
C VAL A 85 0.98 -3.44 -7.62
N ILE A 86 2.06 -3.97 -7.05
CA ILE A 86 3.35 -3.30 -6.87
C ILE A 86 4.50 -4.18 -7.36
N ASN A 87 5.62 -3.53 -7.67
CA ASN A 87 6.89 -4.21 -7.92
C ASN A 87 7.78 -4.19 -6.67
N LYS A 88 8.65 -5.21 -6.54
CA LYS A 88 9.64 -5.31 -5.45
C LYS A 88 8.99 -5.24 -4.05
N GLN A 89 7.96 -6.07 -3.79
CA GLN A 89 7.16 -6.07 -2.55
C GLN A 89 7.99 -5.97 -1.26
N LYS A 90 9.11 -6.68 -1.17
CA LYS A 90 10.01 -6.60 0.00
C LYS A 90 10.48 -5.18 0.33
N LYS A 91 10.70 -4.31 -0.66
CA LYS A 91 11.09 -2.91 -0.43
C LYS A 91 9.95 -2.09 0.17
N TRP A 92 8.72 -2.36 -0.24
CA TRP A 92 7.54 -1.71 0.33
C TRP A 92 7.34 -2.12 1.78
N LEU A 93 7.41 -3.42 2.07
CA LEU A 93 7.28 -3.93 3.43
C LEU A 93 8.35 -3.37 4.36
N ALA A 94 9.61 -3.28 3.92
CA ALA A 94 10.68 -2.68 4.71
C ALA A 94 10.45 -1.17 4.98
N ALA A 95 9.94 -0.42 4.00
CA ALA A 95 9.61 0.99 4.20
C ALA A 95 8.44 1.17 5.20
N LEU A 96 7.41 0.33 5.08
CA LEU A 96 6.26 0.33 5.98
C LEU A 96 6.64 -0.12 7.39
N GLU A 97 7.48 -1.14 7.52
CA GLU A 97 8.02 -1.59 8.81
C GLU A 97 8.75 -0.46 9.53
N ARG A 98 9.60 0.27 8.80
CA ARG A 98 10.31 1.43 9.36
C ARG A 98 9.33 2.48 9.89
N VAL A 99 8.39 2.93 9.05
CA VAL A 99 7.39 3.96 9.43
C VAL A 99 6.55 3.49 10.61
N LEU A 100 6.01 2.27 10.55
CA LEU A 100 5.17 1.74 11.62
C LEU A 100 5.95 1.53 12.92
N THR A 101 7.22 1.16 12.86
CA THR A 101 8.08 1.04 14.05
C THR A 101 8.33 2.40 14.70
N GLU A 102 8.68 3.42 13.89
CA GLU A 102 8.85 4.80 14.37
C GLU A 102 7.56 5.33 15.04
N ARG A 103 6.39 4.88 14.57
CA ARG A 103 5.07 5.21 15.14
C ARG A 103 4.65 4.36 16.35
N GLY A 104 5.39 3.31 16.69
CA GLY A 104 4.96 2.34 17.73
C GLY A 104 3.81 1.42 17.30
N GLU A 105 3.60 1.27 15.99
CA GLU A 105 2.48 0.57 15.35
C GLU A 105 2.93 -0.66 14.55
N ALA A 106 4.14 -1.19 14.78
CA ALA A 106 4.73 -2.30 14.04
C ALA A 106 3.82 -3.55 13.98
N VAL A 107 2.94 -3.74 14.97
CA VAL A 107 1.94 -4.82 15.03
C VAL A 107 0.96 -4.83 13.86
N LYS A 108 0.79 -3.70 13.15
CA LYS A 108 -0.07 -3.61 11.96
C LYS A 108 0.53 -4.34 10.75
N LEU A 109 1.86 -4.51 10.70
CA LEU A 109 2.53 -5.20 9.61
C LEU A 109 2.57 -6.71 9.88
N VAL A 110 1.92 -7.47 9.00
CA VAL A 110 1.91 -8.93 9.10
C VAL A 110 3.22 -9.49 8.58
N GLN A 111 3.91 -10.21 9.47
CA GLN A 111 5.08 -10.99 9.11
C GLN A 111 4.63 -12.27 8.40
N ALA A 112 5.22 -12.56 7.25
CA ALA A 112 5.01 -13.84 6.58
C ALA A 112 5.47 -14.97 7.52
N LYS A 113 4.62 -16.00 7.70
CA LYS A 113 4.97 -17.20 8.46
C LYS A 113 5.96 -18.09 7.71
#